data_AF-A0A150QKQ6-F1
#
_entry.id   AF-A0A150QKQ6-F1
#
_cell.length_a   1.000
_cell.length_b   1.000
_cell.length_c   1.000
_cell.angle_alpha   90.00
_cell.angle_beta   90.00
_cell.angle_gamma   90.00
#
_symmetry.space_group_name_H-M   'P 1'
#
loop_
_entity.id
_entity.type
_entity.pdbx_description
1 polymer ?
#
loop_
_entity_poly.entity_id
_entity_poly.type
_entity_poly.pdbx_seq_one_letter_code
_entity_poly.pdbx_strand_id
1 'polypeptide(L)' 'MRSTAAWRPAPGRRYQQHEALGTAVMLFARLRSDERAFWFLGPASYVRHEGELPMAITWRLHHALPGDLFASFAAAVA' A
#
# COMPACT_ATOMS: atom_id res chain seq x y z
N MET A 1 1.06 -32.22 -18.01
CA MET A 1 1.37 -31.08 -17.12
C MET A 1 0.33 -29.99 -17.33
N ARG A 2 -0.72 -29.90 -16.49
CA ARG A 2 -1.76 -28.87 -16.62
C ARG A 2 -1.24 -27.57 -16.00
N SER A 3 -1.02 -26.55 -16.83
CA SER A 3 -0.75 -25.19 -16.38
C SER A 3 -2.06 -24.60 -15.87
N THR A 4 -2.22 -24.48 -14.55
CA THR A 4 -3.28 -23.64 -13.96
C THR A 4 -2.76 -22.21 -13.91
N ALA A 5 -2.85 -21.50 -15.03
CA ALA A 5 -2.72 -20.05 -15.01
C ALA A 5 -3.94 -19.50 -14.25
N ALA A 6 -3.78 -19.27 -12.95
CA ALA A 6 -4.81 -18.65 -12.13
C ALA A 6 -5.15 -17.28 -12.72
N TRP A 7 -6.44 -17.04 -12.98
CA TRP A 7 -6.93 -15.75 -13.43
C TRP A 7 -6.46 -14.64 -12.48
N ARG A 8 -5.77 -13.62 -13.03
CA ARG A 8 -5.30 -12.45 -12.26
C ARG A 8 -6.04 -11.20 -12.72
N PRO A 9 -6.65 -10.43 -11.81
CA PRO A 9 -7.28 -9.16 -12.16
C PRO A 9 -6.23 -8.16 -12.65
N ALA A 10 -6.68 -7.18 -13.44
CA ALA A 10 -5.84 -6.06 -13.87
C ALA A 10 -5.19 -5.37 -12.65
N PRO A 11 -3.96 -4.81 -12.78
CA PRO A 11 -3.16 -4.34 -11.64
C PRO A 11 -3.91 -3.40 -10.68
N GLY A 12 -4.69 -2.45 -11.21
CA GLY A 12 -5.49 -1.53 -10.40
C GLY A 12 -6.61 -2.23 -9.62
N ARG A 13 -7.37 -3.10 -10.30
CA ARG A 13 -8.45 -3.90 -9.69
C ARG A 13 -7.94 -4.83 -8.59
N ARG A 14 -6.72 -5.35 -8.72
CA ARG A 14 -6.10 -6.18 -7.69
C ARG A 14 -5.97 -5.44 -6.36
N TYR A 15 -5.59 -4.16 -6.37
CA TYR A 15 -5.46 -3.36 -5.15
C TYR A 15 -6.81 -2.96 -4.56
N GLN A 16 -7.80 -2.72 -5.41
CA GLN A 16 -9.17 -2.37 -4.97
C GLN A 16 -9.89 -3.57 -4.34
N GLN A 17 -9.65 -4.78 -4.85
CA GLN A 17 -10.35 -6.01 -4.45
C GLN A 17 -9.50 -6.90 -3.53
N HIS A 18 -8.41 -6.38 -2.95
CA HIS A 18 -7.40 -7.20 -2.26
C HIS A 18 -8.01 -8.04 -1.12
N GLU A 19 -8.94 -7.45 -0.36
CA GLU A 19 -9.68 -8.14 0.70
C GLU A 19 -10.56 -9.27 0.17
N ALA A 20 -11.34 -9.03 -0.89
CA ALA A 20 -12.19 -10.04 -1.51
C ALA A 20 -11.37 -11.19 -2.13
N LEU A 21 -10.14 -10.91 -2.53
CA LEU A 21 -9.19 -11.90 -3.04
C LEU A 21 -8.42 -12.61 -1.92
N GLY A 22 -8.65 -12.28 -0.65
CA GLY A 22 -7.94 -12.85 0.49
C GLY A 22 -6.45 -12.47 0.55
N THR A 23 -6.07 -11.35 -0.08
CA THR A 23 -4.70 -10.84 -0.11
C THR A 23 -4.53 -9.65 0.83
N ALA A 24 -3.35 -9.53 1.43
CA ALA A 24 -3.02 -8.42 2.32
C ALA A 24 -2.11 -7.40 1.63
N VAL A 25 -2.32 -6.12 1.94
CA VAL A 25 -1.44 -5.02 1.54
C VAL A 25 -0.59 -4.62 2.74
N MET A 26 0.72 -4.64 2.57
CA MET A 26 1.71 -4.30 3.59
C MET A 26 2.47 -3.05 3.16
N LEU A 27 2.38 -1.98 3.95
CA LEU A 27 2.98 -0.69 3.59
C LEU A 27 4.37 -0.53 4.21
N PHE A 28 5.30 -0.04 3.38
CA PHE A 28 6.66 0.28 3.74
C PHE A 28 7.01 1.69 3.27
N ALA A 29 7.72 2.46 4.10
CA ALA A 29 8.13 3.81 3.76
C ALA A 29 9.54 4.13 4.25
N ARG A 30 10.14 5.16 3.67
CA ARG A 30 11.43 5.75 4.06
C ARG A 30 11.32 7.26 3.94
N LEU A 31 12.06 8.00 4.77
CA LEU A 31 11.96 9.46 4.81
C LEU A 31 12.64 10.09 3.61
N ARG A 32 13.72 9.46 3.14
CA ARG A 32 14.49 9.95 2.00
C ARG A 32 14.72 8.83 0.97
N SER A 33 14.86 9.23 -0.29
CA SER A 33 15.06 8.29 -1.39
C SER A 33 16.45 7.65 -1.44
N ASP A 34 17.43 8.21 -0.73
CA ASP A 34 18.79 7.70 -0.59
C ASP A 34 18.96 6.71 0.59
N GLU A 35 17.95 6.57 1.45
CA GLU A 35 17.96 5.60 2.55
C GLU A 35 17.77 4.16 2.04
N ARG A 36 18.59 3.23 2.55
CA ARG A 36 18.50 1.81 2.23
C ARG A 36 17.41 1.08 3.02
N ALA A 37 17.16 1.49 4.25
CA ALA A 37 16.22 0.82 5.14
C ALA A 37 14.79 1.34 4.92
N PHE A 38 13.81 0.47 5.15
CA PHE A 38 12.39 0.81 5.14
C PHE A 38 11.80 0.57 6.52
N TRP A 39 10.88 1.45 6.90
CA TRP A 39 9.98 1.25 8.02
C TRP A 39 8.80 0.41 7.56
N PHE A 40 8.46 -0.63 8.32
CA PHE A 40 7.20 -1.34 8.15
C PHE A 40 6.10 -0.56 8.88
N LEU A 41 5.13 -0.03 8.12
CA LEU A 41 4.03 0.78 8.66
C LEU A 41 2.85 -0.08 9.13
N GLY A 42 2.75 -1.30 8.61
CA GLY A 42 1.69 -2.24 8.95
C GLY A 42 0.79 -2.63 7.77
N PRO A 43 -0.19 -3.52 8.02
CA PRO A 43 -1.21 -3.87 7.05
C PRO A 43 -2.18 -2.71 6.81
N ALA A 44 -2.73 -2.64 5.60
CA ALA A 44 -3.67 -1.59 5.20
C ALA A 44 -4.85 -2.10 4.37
N SER A 45 -5.95 -1.34 4.44
CA SER A 45 -7.15 -1.52 3.62
C SER A 45 -7.27 -0.41 2.59
N TYR A 46 -7.72 -0.78 1.39
CA TYR A 46 -8.07 0.18 0.34
C TYR A 46 -9.22 1.08 0.80
N VAL A 47 -9.12 2.38 0.53
CA VAL A 47 -10.20 3.35 0.81
C VAL A 47 -10.77 3.88 -0.50
N ARG A 48 -9.92 4.53 -1.31
CA ARG A 48 -10.29 5.09 -2.61
C ARG A 48 -9.06 5.25 -3.50
N HIS A 49 -9.29 5.57 -4.77
CA HIS A 49 -8.24 6.03 -5.67
C HIS A 49 -8.70 7.23 -6.51
N GLU A 50 -7.73 7.94 -7.07
CA GLU A 50 -7.92 9.04 -8.01
C GLU A 50 -7.03 8.80 -9.24
N GLY A 51 -7.59 8.98 -10.44
CA GLY A 51 -6.93 8.67 -11.71
C GLY A 51 -6.89 7.17 -12.06
N GLU A 52 -6.70 6.85 -13.34
CA GLU A 52 -6.61 5.45 -13.81
C GLU A 52 -5.16 5.03 -14.06
N LEU A 53 -4.41 5.86 -14.80
CA LEU A 53 -2.98 5.70 -15.08
C LEU A 53 -2.30 7.08 -15.12
N PRO A 54 -1.58 7.50 -14.05
CA PRO A 54 -1.36 6.80 -12.79
C PRO A 54 -2.57 6.80 -11.86
N MET A 55 -2.64 5.79 -10.97
CA MET A 55 -3.68 5.63 -9.95
C MET A 55 -3.11 5.99 -8.57
N ALA A 56 -3.55 7.10 -7.99
CA ALA A 56 -3.19 7.49 -6.63
C ALA A 56 -4.15 6.82 -5.64
N ILE A 57 -3.65 5.98 -4.72
CA ILE A 57 -4.48 5.22 -3.80
C ILE A 57 -4.40 5.80 -2.39
N THR A 58 -5.55 6.03 -1.77
CA THR A 58 -5.66 6.28 -0.33
C THR A 58 -5.80 4.96 0.41
N TRP A 59 -4.88 4.70 1.34
CA TRP A 59 -4.86 3.51 2.19
C TRP A 59 -5.19 3.87 3.63
N ARG A 60 -5.92 2.99 4.31
CA ARG A 60 -6.14 3.05 5.76
C ARG A 60 -5.29 2.00 6.45
N LEU A 61 -4.31 2.42 7.24
CA LEU A 61 -3.56 1.51 8.11
C LEU A 61 -4.49 0.88 9.15
N HIS A 62 -4.28 -0.40 9.44
CA HIS A 62 -5.05 -1.12 10.47
C HIS A 62 -4.68 -0.68 11.89
N HIS A 63 -3.44 -0.23 12.07
CA HIS A 63 -2.94 0.30 13.33
C HIS A 63 -2.43 1.72 13.10
N ALA A 64 -2.75 2.63 14.02
CA ALA A 64 -2.22 3.97 13.96
C ALA A 64 -0.69 3.96 14.10
N LEU A 65 -0.02 4.84 13.36
CA LEU A 65 1.41 5.03 13.54
C LEU A 65 1.69 5.63 14.93
N PRO A 66 2.83 5.28 15.55
CA PRO A 66 3.38 6.04 16.66
C PRO A 66 3.48 7.53 16.31
N GLY A 67 3.21 8.42 17.27
CA GLY A 67 3.08 9.85 16.99
C GLY A 67 4.38 10.51 16.48
N ASP A 68 5.52 10.06 16.97
CA ASP A 68 6.87 10.45 16.52
C ASP A 68 7.15 10.00 15.08
N LEU A 69 6.78 8.77 14.75
CA LEU A 69 6.90 8.22 13.40
C LEU A 69 5.98 8.96 12.42
N PHE A 70 4.74 9.23 12.83
CA PHE A 70 3.79 10.03 12.05
C PHE A 70 4.33 11.44 11.78
N ALA A 71 4.82 12.12 12.81
CA ALA A 71 5.38 13.47 12.68
C ALA A 71 6.56 13.51 11.70
N SER A 72 7.43 12.50 11.76
CA SER A 72 8.58 12.37 10.86
C SER A 72 8.16 12.23 9.39
N PHE A 73 7.21 11.33 9.11
CA PHE A 73 6.72 11.13 7.74
C PHE A 73 5.88 12.29 7.22
N ALA A 74 5.06 12.92 8.07
CA ALA A 74 4.28 14.09 7.69
C ALA A 74 5.17 15.26 7.29
N ALA A 75 6.27 15.49 8.02
CA ALA A 75 7.25 16.52 7.69
C ALA A 75 8.00 16.25 6.38
N ALA A 76 8.16 14.98 5.98
CA ALA A 76 8.86 14.60 4.75
C ALA A 76 8.02 14.76 3.47
N VAL A 77 6.71 15.01 3.60
CA VAL A 77 5.78 15.22 2.47
C VAL A 77 5.60 16.72 2.15
N ALA A 78 6.01 17.61 3.06
CA ALA A 78 5.99 19.07 2.88
C ALA A 78 7.19 19.57 2.06
#